data_AF-A0A3R8S810-F1
#
_entry.id   AF-A0A3R8S810-F1
#
_cell.length_a   1.000
_cell.length_b   1.000
_cell.length_c   1.000
_cell.angle_alpha   90.00
_cell.angle_beta   90.00
_cell.angle_gamma   90.00
#
_symmetry.space_group_name_H-M   'P 1'
#
loop_
_entity.id
_entity.type
_entity.pdbx_description
1 polymer ?
#
loop_
_entity_poly.entity_id
_entity_poly.type
_entity_poly.pdbx_seq_one_letter_code
_entity_poly.pdbx_strand_id
1 'polypeptide(L)'
;MQALILYSENQNLTASAKSVGFVHQTVRNLLNRYLDGGLQALLADNRGGRRRAYMTQEEEEQFLNEQLSSALKGELVRLILFWQPIRQKLVEKRLEKDYTLS
;
A
#
# COMPACT_ATOMS: atom_id res chain seq x y z
N MET A 1 6.05 6.58 20.69
CA MET A 1 6.33 5.75 21.88
C MET A 1 6.15 6.51 23.18
N GLN A 2 6.78 7.68 23.37
CA GLN A 2 6.67 8.45 24.63
C GLN A 2 5.24 8.76 25.08
N ALA A 3 4.31 9.03 24.16
CA ALA A 3 2.90 9.28 24.50
C ALA A 3 2.16 8.07 25.11
N LEU A 4 2.54 6.83 24.76
CA LEU A 4 1.96 5.61 25.34
C LEU A 4 2.43 5.41 26.78
N ILE A 5 3.71 5.67 27.04
CA ILE A 5 4.31 5.55 28.37
C ILE A 5 3.63 6.55 29.32
N LEU A 6 3.53 7.81 28.91
CA LEU A 6 2.85 8.84 29.68
C LEU A 6 1.35 8.57 29.89
N TYR A 7 0.71 7.85 28.97
CA TYR A 7 -0.66 7.39 29.16
C TYR A 7 -0.76 6.27 30.20
N SER A 8 0.17 5.31 30.19
CA SER A 8 0.17 4.23 31.20
C SER A 8 0.34 4.74 32.63
N GLU A 9 1.06 5.85 32.80
CA GLU A 9 1.31 6.47 34.10
C GLU A 9 0.13 7.33 34.58
N ASN A 10 -0.49 8.11 33.69
CA ASN A 10 -1.48 9.12 34.08
C ASN A 10 -2.92 8.74 33.72
N GLN A 11 -3.13 7.65 32.97
CA GLN A 11 -4.41 7.16 32.42
C GLN A 11 -5.28 8.23 31.75
N ASN A 12 -4.68 9.34 31.30
CA ASN A 12 -5.38 10.48 30.71
C ASN A 12 -4.81 10.80 29.32
N LEU A 13 -5.54 10.40 28.28
CA LEU A 13 -5.13 10.57 26.89
C LEU A 13 -4.91 12.03 26.50
N THR A 14 -5.73 12.96 27.02
CA THR A 14 -5.66 14.38 26.65
C THR A 14 -4.43 15.03 27.25
N ALA A 15 -4.09 14.69 28.49
CA ALA A 15 -2.89 15.18 29.16
C ALA A 15 -1.62 14.64 28.48
N SER A 16 -1.55 13.33 28.23
CA SER A 16 -0.41 12.67 27.58
C SER A 16 -0.21 13.12 26.13
N ALA A 17 -1.29 13.46 25.41
CA ALA A 17 -1.20 14.01 24.06
C ALA A 17 -0.60 15.43 24.07
N LYS A 18 -1.11 16.30 24.96
CA LYS A 18 -0.61 17.68 25.12
C LYS A 18 0.87 17.72 25.49
N SER A 19 1.32 16.86 26.40
CA SER A 19 2.72 16.83 26.86
C SER A 19 3.72 16.43 25.77
N VAL A 20 3.28 15.68 24.75
CA VAL A 20 4.13 15.25 23.62
C VAL A 20 3.82 16.06 22.35
N GLY A 21 2.97 17.10 22.43
CA GLY A 21 2.62 17.95 21.30
C GLY A 21 1.76 17.27 20.23
N PHE A 22 1.03 16.20 20.59
CA PHE A 22 0.13 15.49 19.69
C PHE A 22 -1.34 15.82 19.98
N VAL A 23 -2.18 15.57 18.98
CA VAL A 23 -3.64 15.58 19.17
C VAL A 23 -4.06 14.30 19.89
N HIS A 24 -5.06 14.40 20.77
CA HIS A 24 -5.64 13.27 21.51
C HIS A 24 -5.95 12.06 20.62
N GLN A 25 -6.50 12.28 19.43
CA GLN A 25 -6.83 11.22 18.47
C GLN A 25 -5.61 10.42 18.03
N THR A 26 -4.44 11.06 17.89
CA THR A 26 -3.20 10.40 17.50
C THR A 26 -2.73 9.42 18.56
N VAL A 27 -2.79 9.81 19.84
CA VAL A 27 -2.45 8.94 20.96
C VAL A 27 -3.44 7.79 21.09
N ARG A 28 -4.73 8.05 20.88
CA ARG A 28 -5.77 7.01 20.87
C ARG A 28 -5.55 5.98 19.74
N ASN A 29 -5.24 6.43 18.53
CA ASN A 29 -4.94 5.54 17.40
C ASN A 29 -3.67 4.71 17.68
N LEU A 30 -2.66 5.32 18.31
CA LEU A 30 -1.43 4.63 18.70
C LEU A 30 -1.69 3.57 19.76
N LEU A 31 -2.54 3.87 20.75
CA LEU A 31 -2.98 2.93 21.79
C LEU A 31 -3.75 1.75 21.19
N ASN A 32 -4.73 2.01 20.33
CA ASN A 32 -5.48 0.95 19.67
C ASN A 32 -4.55 0.04 18.85
N ARG A 33 -3.63 0.62 18.06
CA ARG A 33 -2.64 -0.17 17.29
C ARG A 33 -1.75 -1.03 18.19
N TYR A 34 -1.37 -0.51 19.36
CA TYR A 34 -0.60 -1.26 20.34
C TYR A 34 -1.41 -2.40 20.97
N LEU A 35 -2.68 -2.16 21.31
CA LEU A 35 -3.55 -3.19 21.88
C LEU A 35 -3.86 -4.30 20.88
N ASP A 36 -4.08 -3.95 19.61
CA ASP A 36 -4.48 -4.90 18.57
C ASP A 36 -3.32 -5.78 18.07
N GLY A 37 -2.10 -5.25 18.00
CA GLY A 37 -0.97 -5.95 17.38
C GLY A 37 0.36 -5.81 18.11
N GLY A 38 0.32 -5.40 19.38
CA GLY A 38 1.48 -5.26 20.24
C GLY A 38 2.51 -4.26 19.69
N LEU A 39 3.76 -4.46 20.10
CA LEU A 39 4.87 -3.57 19.76
C LEU A 39 5.24 -3.66 18.26
N GLN A 40 5.04 -4.84 17.65
CA GLN A 40 5.31 -5.05 16.23
C GLN A 40 4.39 -4.21 15.34
N ALA A 41 3.11 -4.03 15.69
CA ALA A 41 2.17 -3.22 14.90
C ALA A 41 2.48 -1.71 14.90
N LEU A 42 3.26 -1.23 15.86
CA LEU A 42 3.76 0.15 15.90
C LEU A 42 4.97 0.34 14.97
N LEU A 43 5.77 -0.70 14.78
CA LEU A 43 6.96 -0.70 13.92
C LEU A 43 6.63 -1.09 12.48
N ALA A 44 5.56 -1.85 12.28
CA ALA A 44 5.08 -2.20 10.95
C ALA A 44 4.64 -0.93 10.21
N ASP A 45 5.35 -0.61 9.12
CA ASP A 45 4.94 0.45 8.20
C ASP A 45 3.77 -0.03 7.33
N ASN A 46 2.60 -0.17 7.97
CA ASN A 46 1.34 -0.46 7.34
C ASN A 46 0.67 0.81 6.81
N ARG A 47 1.44 1.86 6.44
CA ARG A 47 0.89 3.00 5.72
C ARG A 47 0.25 2.45 4.46
N GLY A 48 -1.08 2.38 4.49
CA GLY A 48 -1.91 1.87 3.43
C GLY A 48 -1.78 2.75 2.21
N GLY A 49 -0.79 2.44 1.37
CA GLY A 49 -0.80 2.85 -0.02
C GLY A 49 -1.86 2.04 -0.74
N ARG A 50 -2.50 2.65 -1.73
CA ARG A 50 -3.36 1.94 -2.67
C ARG A 50 -2.49 0.90 -3.40
N ARG A 51 -2.37 -0.31 -2.85
CA ARG A 51 -1.66 -1.44 -3.48
C ARG A 51 -2.46 -1.88 -4.70
N ARG A 52 -2.31 -1.11 -5.77
CA ARG A 52 -2.77 -1.45 -7.11
C ARG A 52 -1.70 -2.33 -7.76
N ALA A 53 -1.42 -3.48 -7.17
CA ALA A 53 -0.72 -4.53 -7.88
C ALA A 53 -1.71 -5.03 -8.94
N TYR A 54 -1.52 -4.58 -10.18
CA TYR A 54 -2.36 -4.94 -11.31
C TYR A 54 -1.88 -6.21 -12.03
N MET A 55 -0.69 -6.69 -11.65
CA MET A 55 -0.06 -7.93 -12.09
C MET A 55 0.64 -8.58 -10.91
N THR A 56 0.73 -9.91 -10.92
CA THR A 56 1.71 -10.61 -10.09
C THR A 56 3.10 -10.45 -10.72
N GLN A 57 4.16 -10.66 -9.94
CA GLN A 57 5.54 -10.58 -10.44
C GLN A 57 5.77 -11.54 -11.62
N GLU A 58 5.18 -12.73 -11.56
CA GLU A 58 5.27 -13.74 -12.60
C GLU A 58 4.61 -13.30 -13.92
N GLU A 59 3.42 -12.68 -13.82
CA GLU A 59 2.72 -12.15 -15.00
C GLU A 59 3.49 -10.98 -15.63
N GLU A 60 4.15 -10.16 -14.82
CA GLU A 60 4.98 -9.06 -15.30
C GLU A 60 6.22 -9.58 -16.03
N GLU A 61 6.92 -10.58 -15.47
CA GLU A 61 8.09 -11.20 -16.08
C GLU A 61 7.74 -11.86 -17.44
N GLN A 62 6.62 -12.57 -17.52
CA GLN A 62 6.16 -13.18 -18.78
C GLN A 62 5.88 -12.10 -19.84
N PHE A 63 5.14 -11.04 -19.48
CA PHE A 63 4.82 -9.95 -20.39
C PHE A 63 6.07 -9.20 -20.88
N LEU A 64 7.02 -8.91 -19.99
CA LEU A 64 8.27 -8.25 -20.35
C LEU A 64 9.12 -9.10 -21.29
N ASN A 65 9.18 -10.42 -21.06
CA ASN A 65 9.88 -11.35 -21.94
C ASN A 65 9.28 -11.40 -23.35
N GLU A 66 7.95 -11.39 -23.48
CA GLU A 66 7.27 -11.32 -24.78
C GLU A 66 7.66 -10.05 -25.55
N GLN A 67 7.61 -8.88 -24.89
CA GLN A 67 7.95 -7.60 -25.51
C GLN A 67 9.43 -7.52 -25.89
N LEU A 68 10.31 -8.05 -25.04
CA LEU A 68 11.74 -8.13 -25.29
C LEU A 68 12.04 -9.02 -26.50
N SER A 69 11.34 -10.16 -26.63
CA SER A 69 11.47 -11.05 -27.78
C SER A 69 11.05 -10.39 -29.10
N SER A 70 10.06 -9.50 -29.07
CA SER A 70 9.60 -8.73 -30.24
C SER A 70 10.55 -7.57 -30.57
N ALA A 71 11.09 -6.88 -29.56
CA ALA A 71 12.07 -5.82 -29.75
C ALA A 71 13.39 -6.35 -30.35
N LEU A 72 13.85 -7.53 -29.92
CA LEU A 72 15.04 -8.19 -30.49
C LEU A 72 14.88 -8.56 -31.97
N LYS A 73 13.65 -8.72 -32.46
CA LYS A 73 13.35 -8.96 -33.88
C LYS A 73 13.40 -7.68 -34.74
N GLY A 74 13.77 -6.53 -34.15
CA GLY A 74 13.95 -5.27 -34.87
C GLY A 74 12.66 -4.45 -35.03
N GLU A 75 11.54 -4.91 -34.47
CA GLU A 75 10.36 -4.07 -34.30
C GLU A 75 10.63 -3.08 -33.17
N LEU A 76 11.19 -1.90 -33.51
CA LEU A 76 11.31 -0.78 -32.57
C LEU A 76 9.89 -0.32 -32.18
N VAL A 77 9.37 -0.92 -31.12
CA VAL A 77 8.08 -0.58 -30.53
C VAL A 77 8.17 0.87 -30.07
N ARG A 78 7.54 1.79 -30.80
CA ARG A 78 7.29 3.15 -30.30
C ARG A 78 6.63 3.02 -28.95
N LEU A 79 7.05 3.82 -27.97
CA LEU A 79 6.54 3.84 -26.59
C LEU A 79 5.00 3.76 -26.51
N ILE A 80 4.27 4.36 -27.47
CA ILE A 80 2.80 4.31 -27.58
C ILE A 80 2.26 2.89 -27.85
N LEU A 81 2.92 2.11 -28.73
CA LEU A 81 2.55 0.73 -29.04
C LEU A 81 2.82 -0.21 -27.86
N PHE A 82 3.79 0.12 -27.00
CA PHE A 82 4.04 -0.61 -25.75
C PHE A 82 2.98 -0.29 -24.68
N TRP A 83 2.59 0.99 -24.55
CA TRP A 83 1.65 1.42 -23.51
C TRP A 83 0.18 1.06 -23.77
N GLN A 84 -0.24 0.93 -25.03
CA GLN A 84 -1.64 0.61 -25.36
C GLN A 84 -2.10 -0.77 -24.86
N PRO A 85 -1.36 -1.87 -25.11
CA PRO A 85 -1.69 -3.19 -24.56
C PRO A 85 -1.73 -3.22 -23.04
N ILE A 86 -0.79 -2.51 -22.38
CA ILE A 86 -0.76 -2.37 -20.91
C ILE A 86 -2.06 -1.73 -20.43
N ARG A 87 -2.45 -0.60 -21.02
CA ARG A 87 -3.68 0.12 -20.63
C ARG A 87 -4.92 -0.75 -20.79
N GLN A 88 -4.99 -1.56 -21.85
CA GLN A 88 -6.13 -2.43 -22.12
C GLN A 88 -6.25 -3.56 -21.08
N LYS A 89 -5.15 -4.30 -20.82
CA LYS A 89 -5.11 -5.34 -19.78
C LYS A 89 -5.45 -4.80 -18.39
N LEU A 90 -5.03 -3.57 -18.08
CA LEU A 90 -5.36 -2.88 -16.83
C LEU A 90 -6.83 -2.52 -16.68
N VAL A 91 -7.53 -2.26 -17.79
CA VAL A 91 -8.97 -1.98 -17.79
C VAL A 91 -9.77 -3.28 -17.66
N GLU A 92 -9.38 -4.34 -18.37
CA GLU A 92 -10.03 -5.65 -18.32
C GLU A 92 -9.96 -6.26 -16.91
N LYS A 93 -8.77 -6.30 -16.29
CA LYS A 93 -8.62 -6.77 -14.89
C LYS A 93 -9.36 -5.89 -13.88
N ARG A 94 -9.62 -4.62 -14.19
CA ARG A 94 -10.45 -3.75 -13.34
C ARG A 94 -11.91 -4.18 -13.40
N LEU A 95 -12.42 -4.41 -14.62
CA LEU A 95 -13.80 -4.84 -14.83
C LEU A 95 -14.06 -6.23 -14.23
N GLU A 96 -13.15 -7.19 -14.40
CA GLU A 96 -13.27 -8.52 -13.76
C GLU A 96 -13.37 -8.44 -12.24
N LYS A 97 -12.54 -7.58 -11.61
CA LYS A 97 -12.60 -7.35 -10.17
C LYS A 97 -13.95 -6.79 -9.71
N ASP A 98 -14.51 -5.87 -10.50
CA ASP A 98 -15.81 -5.25 -10.20
C ASP A 98 -16.98 -6.25 -10.38
N TYR A 99 -16.88 -7.22 -11.30
CA TYR A 99 -17.88 -8.30 -11.48
C TYR A 99 -17.81 -9.41 -10.41
N THR A 100 -16.64 -9.72 -9.89
CA THR A 100 -16.48 -10.73 -8.81
C THR A 100 -16.90 -10.23 -7.41
N LEU A 101 -17.24 -8.94 -7.29
CA LEU A 101 -17.64 -8.29 -6.03
C LEU A 101 -19.13 -7.89 -6.00
N SER A 102 -19.94 -8.31 -6.97
CA SER A 102 -21.41 -8.18 -6.99
C SER A 102 -22.08 -9.53 -6.77
#